data_AF-A0ABD2P2U0-F1
#
_entry.id   AF-A0ABD2P2U0-F1
#
_cell.length_a   1.000
_cell.length_b   1.000
_cell.length_c   1.000
_cell.angle_alpha   90.00
_cell.angle_beta   90.00
_cell.angle_gamma   90.00
#
_symmetry.space_group_name_H-M   'P 1'
#
loop_
_entity.id
_entity.type
_entity.pdbx_description
1 polymer ?
#
loop_
_entity_poly.entity_id
_entity_poly.type
_entity_poly.pdbx_seq_one_letter_code
_entity_poly.pdbx_strand_id
1 'polypeptide(L)'
;MNPSCSVMSRRLLIFMLKSLLYCNREEISENLMFSSQKMPKFKERKTTRGSWDENTMERAIRSAQERNLSIRRAAERYGVPRSTLQDKIKAIGNGEETEFKPKLGRLEHTFSNDQALQLHEYVIDLDNRLMPLTKAESLKLKLKIPHRFNKGKRMAVKDFYYSFSKRLPDIALRTPESTSI
;
A
#
# COMPACT_ATOMS: atom_id res chain seq x y z
N MET A 1 -37.68 61.37 -4.49
CA MET A 1 -37.88 60.13 -5.28
C MET A 1 -36.96 59.06 -4.71
N ASN A 2 -37.54 58.09 -4.03
CA ASN A 2 -37.00 56.76 -3.70
C ASN A 2 -38.27 55.94 -3.42
N PRO A 3 -38.41 54.70 -3.90
CA PRO A 3 -37.54 53.61 -3.43
C PRO A 3 -37.16 52.64 -4.57
N SER A 4 -36.02 51.99 -4.54
CA SER A 4 -35.95 50.70 -3.85
C SER A 4 -34.48 50.26 -3.91
N CYS A 5 -33.80 50.48 -2.80
CA CYS A 5 -32.62 49.71 -2.46
C CYS A 5 -33.06 48.24 -2.51
N SER A 6 -32.39 47.41 -3.32
CA SER A 6 -32.63 45.97 -3.37
C SER A 6 -32.32 45.41 -1.97
N VAL A 7 -33.33 45.42 -1.10
CA VAL A 7 -33.33 44.75 0.18
C VAL A 7 -33.35 43.28 -0.20
N MET A 8 -32.15 42.70 -0.39
CA MET A 8 -31.98 41.27 -0.30
C MET A 8 -32.71 40.83 0.96
N SER A 9 -33.88 40.20 0.76
CA SER A 9 -34.77 39.83 1.85
C SER A 9 -33.93 39.14 2.91
N ARG A 10 -34.12 39.46 4.19
CA ARG A 10 -33.43 38.76 5.28
C ARG A 10 -33.56 37.23 5.11
N ARG A 11 -34.65 36.75 4.50
CA ARG A 11 -34.83 35.35 4.10
C ARG A 11 -33.82 34.87 3.04
N LEU A 12 -33.53 35.64 2.01
CA LEU A 12 -32.53 35.32 0.98
C LEU A 12 -31.10 35.35 1.54
N LEU A 13 -30.80 36.32 2.40
CA LEU A 13 -29.48 36.42 3.05
C LEU A 13 -29.26 35.27 4.04
N ILE A 14 -30.30 34.87 4.80
CA ILE A 14 -30.28 33.67 5.64
C ILE A 14 -30.18 32.39 4.81
N PHE A 15 -30.82 32.30 3.64
CA PHE A 15 -30.71 31.13 2.74
C PHE A 15 -29.30 31.00 2.16
N MET A 16 -28.70 32.11 1.71
CA MET A 16 -27.34 32.15 1.18
C MET A 16 -26.29 31.85 2.27
N LEU A 17 -26.46 32.38 3.48
CA LEU A 17 -25.59 32.07 4.62
C LEU A 17 -25.77 30.63 5.11
N LYS A 18 -26.99 30.08 5.11
CA LYS A 18 -27.22 28.66 5.42
C LYS A 18 -26.60 27.74 4.36
N SER A 19 -26.68 28.09 3.08
CA SER A 19 -26.05 27.34 1.97
C SER A 19 -24.52 27.30 2.09
N LEU A 20 -23.89 28.45 2.36
CA LEU A 20 -22.44 28.55 2.57
C LEU A 20 -21.97 27.87 3.87
N LEU A 21 -22.79 27.88 4.93
CA LEU A 21 -22.52 27.14 6.16
C LEU A 21 -22.70 25.63 5.99
N TYR A 22 -23.64 25.18 5.15
CA TYR A 22 -23.86 23.74 4.92
C TYR A 22 -22.73 23.12 4.09
N CYS A 23 -22.26 23.83 3.05
CA CYS A 23 -21.15 23.39 2.21
C CYS A 23 -19.82 23.30 3.01
N ASN A 24 -19.54 24.26 3.90
CA ASN A 24 -18.40 24.20 4.81
C ASN A 24 -18.54 23.09 5.87
N ARG A 25 -19.75 22.75 6.32
CA ARG A 25 -19.96 21.74 7.38
C ARG A 25 -19.75 20.32 6.85
N GLU A 26 -20.12 20.05 5.61
CA GLU A 26 -19.84 18.79 4.92
C GLU A 26 -18.32 18.61 4.71
N GLU A 27 -17.62 19.63 4.21
CA GLU A 27 -16.15 19.61 4.07
C GLU A 27 -15.42 19.48 5.42
N ILE A 28 -15.90 20.13 6.49
CA ILE A 28 -15.31 20.00 7.83
C ILE A 28 -15.59 18.61 8.43
N SER A 29 -16.77 18.03 8.18
CA SER A 29 -17.11 16.69 8.66
C SER A 29 -16.36 15.57 7.93
N GLU A 30 -16.14 15.69 6.62
CA GLU A 30 -15.27 14.79 5.85
C GLU A 30 -13.82 14.88 6.34
N ASN A 31 -13.32 16.10 6.60
CA ASN A 31 -11.97 16.31 7.14
C ASN A 31 -11.82 15.80 8.59
N LEU A 32 -12.83 15.96 9.46
CA LEU A 32 -12.80 15.43 10.82
C LEU A 32 -12.94 13.91 10.86
N MET A 33 -13.76 13.30 10.00
CA MET A 33 -13.82 11.84 9.85
C MET A 33 -12.51 11.24 9.32
N PHE A 34 -11.78 11.97 8.47
CA PHE A 34 -10.53 11.50 7.87
C PHE A 34 -9.31 11.61 8.80
N SER A 35 -9.40 12.39 9.89
CA SER A 35 -8.33 12.62 10.87
C SER A 35 -7.88 11.36 11.65
N SER A 36 -8.68 10.28 11.60
CA SER A 36 -8.44 9.04 12.36
C SER A 36 -7.73 7.92 11.59
N GLN A 37 -7.40 8.12 10.31
CA GLN A 37 -6.70 7.09 9.53
C GLN A 37 -5.21 7.02 9.88
N LYS A 38 -4.89 6.20 10.89
CA LYS A 38 -3.52 5.75 11.19
C LYS A 38 -3.13 4.67 10.17
N MET A 39 -2.01 4.86 9.48
CA MET A 39 -1.50 3.82 8.56
C MET A 39 -1.17 2.53 9.34
N PRO A 40 -1.44 1.35 8.75
CA PRO A 40 -1.07 0.09 9.38
C PRO A 40 0.46 0.02 9.51
N LYS A 41 0.92 -0.17 10.75
CA LYS A 41 2.35 -0.37 11.04
C LYS A 41 2.78 -1.72 10.50
N PHE A 42 3.89 -1.76 9.78
CA PHE A 42 4.52 -3.02 9.41
C PHE A 42 5.07 -3.67 10.68
N LYS A 43 4.51 -4.81 11.08
CA LYS A 43 4.98 -5.60 12.21
C LYS A 43 5.63 -6.87 11.68
N GLU A 44 6.69 -7.30 12.34
CA GLU A 44 7.26 -8.63 12.09
C GLU A 44 6.21 -9.71 12.32
N ARG A 45 6.30 -10.76 11.49
CA ARG A 45 5.32 -11.83 11.49
C ARG A 45 5.51 -12.68 12.75
N LYS A 46 4.40 -12.95 13.45
CA LYS A 46 4.40 -13.80 14.66
C LYS A 46 4.05 -15.26 14.39
N THR A 47 3.38 -15.53 13.27
CA THR A 47 2.84 -16.87 12.96
C THR A 47 3.73 -17.62 11.98
N THR A 48 3.80 -18.94 12.15
CA THR A 48 4.48 -19.87 11.24
C THR A 48 3.61 -20.24 10.02
N ARG A 49 2.40 -19.70 9.92
CA ARG A 49 1.46 -19.97 8.82
C ARG A 49 2.04 -19.45 7.51
N GLY A 50 2.11 -20.33 6.50
CA GLY A 50 2.67 -20.01 5.19
C GLY A 50 4.20 -19.97 5.18
N SER A 51 4.86 -20.62 6.14
CA SER A 51 6.32 -20.83 6.14
C SER A 51 6.72 -22.02 5.27
N TRP A 52 6.16 -22.12 4.06
CA TRP A 52 6.49 -23.16 3.08
C TRP A 52 6.97 -22.48 1.80
N ASP A 53 7.93 -23.12 1.13
CA ASP A 53 8.57 -22.57 -0.06
C ASP A 53 7.81 -22.92 -1.33
N GLU A 54 7.88 -22.04 -2.32
CA GLU A 54 7.26 -22.21 -3.64
C GLU A 54 7.69 -23.54 -4.29
N ASN A 55 8.99 -23.82 -4.29
CA ASN A 55 9.58 -25.05 -4.81
C ASN A 55 9.13 -26.31 -4.05
N THR A 56 8.80 -26.20 -2.76
CA THR A 56 8.30 -27.35 -1.98
C THR A 56 6.84 -27.64 -2.32
N MET A 57 6.03 -26.60 -2.51
CA MET A 57 4.63 -26.75 -2.90
C MET A 57 4.50 -27.29 -4.33
N GLU A 58 5.30 -26.79 -5.27
CA GLU A 58 5.31 -27.28 -6.66
C GLU A 58 5.65 -28.77 -6.73
N ARG A 59 6.71 -29.21 -6.03
CA ARG A 59 7.08 -30.63 -5.95
C ARG A 59 5.97 -31.48 -5.32
N ALA A 60 5.31 -30.97 -4.29
CA ALA A 60 4.19 -31.66 -3.66
C ALA A 60 3.01 -31.85 -4.62
N ILE A 61 2.64 -30.80 -5.37
CA ILE A 61 1.56 -30.84 -6.38
C ILE A 61 1.90 -31.84 -7.47
N ARG A 62 3.11 -31.77 -8.04
CA ARG A 62 3.58 -32.70 -9.07
C ARG A 62 3.49 -34.15 -8.61
N SER A 63 3.99 -34.45 -7.41
CA SER A 63 3.95 -35.81 -6.84
C SER A 63 2.52 -36.33 -6.60
N ALA A 64 1.57 -35.43 -6.33
CA ALA A 64 0.17 -35.78 -6.14
C ALA A 64 -0.58 -35.97 -7.47
N GLN A 65 -0.25 -35.18 -8.50
CA GLN A 65 -0.82 -35.30 -9.85
C GLN A 65 -0.33 -36.55 -10.58
N GLU A 66 0.96 -36.87 -10.47
CA GLU A 66 1.56 -38.09 -11.03
C GLU A 66 1.06 -39.39 -10.35
N ARG A 67 0.14 -39.28 -9.37
CA ARG A 67 -0.40 -40.37 -8.53
C ARG A 67 0.67 -41.19 -7.79
N ASN A 68 1.90 -40.67 -7.69
CA ASN A 68 2.99 -41.29 -6.95
C ASN A 68 2.73 -41.33 -5.44
N LEU A 69 2.13 -40.26 -4.89
CA LEU A 69 1.81 -40.14 -3.46
C LEU A 69 0.37 -39.66 -3.26
N SER A 70 -0.27 -40.12 -2.18
CA SER A 70 -1.54 -39.52 -1.75
C SER A 70 -1.31 -38.09 -1.28
N ILE A 71 -2.32 -37.21 -1.40
CA ILE A 71 -2.23 -35.79 -0.99
C ILE A 71 -1.71 -35.66 0.45
N ARG A 72 -2.16 -36.55 1.35
CA ARG A 72 -1.67 -36.60 2.72
C ARG A 72 -0.18 -36.94 2.80
N ARG A 73 0.27 -37.98 2.11
CA ARG A 73 1.68 -38.40 2.11
C ARG A 73 2.59 -37.36 1.43
N ALA A 74 2.12 -36.71 0.39
CA ALA A 74 2.83 -35.60 -0.25
C ALA A 74 2.99 -34.42 0.73
N ALA A 75 1.91 -34.05 1.43
CA ALA A 75 1.95 -32.99 2.44
C ALA A 75 2.97 -33.29 3.57
N GLU A 76 2.95 -34.51 4.10
CA GLU A 76 3.89 -34.95 5.14
C GLU A 76 5.34 -34.99 4.62
N ARG A 77 5.57 -35.48 3.39
CA ARG A 77 6.91 -35.60 2.79
C ARG A 77 7.57 -34.26 2.50
N TYR A 78 6.81 -33.29 1.97
CA TYR A 78 7.34 -31.99 1.58
C TYR A 78 7.13 -30.90 2.65
N GLY A 79 6.56 -31.25 3.81
CA GLY A 79 6.35 -30.31 4.90
C GLY A 79 5.35 -29.20 4.60
N VAL A 80 4.38 -29.45 3.70
CA VAL A 80 3.38 -28.46 3.28
C VAL A 80 2.03 -28.71 3.94
N PRO A 81 1.21 -27.67 4.23
CA PRO A 81 -0.11 -27.87 4.81
C PRO A 81 -1.04 -28.63 3.87
N ARG A 82 -1.64 -29.72 4.38
CA ARG A 82 -2.54 -30.59 3.60
C ARG A 82 -3.70 -29.84 2.94
N SER A 83 -4.37 -28.96 3.68
CA SER A 83 -5.51 -28.18 3.16
C SER A 83 -5.08 -27.28 2.02
N THR A 84 -3.98 -26.54 2.20
CA THR A 84 -3.41 -25.67 1.16
C THR A 84 -3.02 -26.45 -0.10
N LEU A 85 -2.39 -27.61 0.06
CA LEU A 85 -2.06 -28.48 -1.07
C LEU A 85 -3.31 -28.93 -1.83
N GLN A 86 -4.36 -29.34 -1.10
CA GLN A 86 -5.62 -29.76 -1.70
C GLN A 86 -6.33 -28.62 -2.45
N ASP A 87 -6.37 -27.42 -1.86
CA ASP A 87 -7.00 -26.24 -2.49
C ASP A 87 -6.27 -25.86 -3.79
N LYS A 88 -4.93 -25.91 -3.79
CA LYS A 88 -4.12 -25.65 -4.99
C LYS A 88 -4.37 -26.68 -6.09
N ILE A 89 -4.42 -27.97 -5.76
CA ILE A 89 -4.71 -29.02 -6.74
C ILE A 89 -6.10 -28.84 -7.36
N LYS A 90 -7.10 -28.48 -6.55
CA LYS A 90 -8.46 -28.20 -7.04
C LYS A 90 -8.49 -27.00 -7.98
N ALA A 91 -7.84 -25.90 -7.59
CA ALA A 91 -7.77 -24.70 -8.41
C ALA A 91 -7.08 -24.95 -9.78
N ILE A 92 -5.98 -25.72 -9.79
CA ILE A 92 -5.34 -26.15 -11.04
C ILE A 92 -6.28 -27.01 -11.88
N GLY A 93 -7.04 -27.93 -11.26
CA GLY A 93 -8.04 -28.73 -11.95
C GLY A 93 -9.18 -27.91 -12.57
N ASN A 94 -9.47 -26.72 -12.01
CA ASN A 94 -10.45 -25.78 -12.53
C ASN A 94 -9.88 -24.83 -13.62
N GLY A 95 -8.59 -24.94 -13.94
CA GLY A 95 -7.91 -24.06 -14.89
C GLY A 95 -7.51 -22.70 -14.33
N GLU A 96 -7.49 -22.51 -13.01
CA GLU A 96 -7.04 -21.26 -12.39
C GLU A 96 -5.51 -21.20 -12.36
N GLU A 97 -4.95 -20.06 -12.79
CA GLU A 97 -3.54 -19.74 -12.59
C GLU A 97 -3.29 -19.54 -11.09
N THR A 98 -2.62 -20.50 -10.46
CA THR A 98 -2.30 -20.42 -9.03
C THR A 98 -0.84 -20.14 -8.79
N GLU A 99 -0.56 -18.96 -8.22
CA GLU A 99 0.77 -18.69 -7.67
C GLU A 99 1.07 -19.69 -6.54
N PHE A 100 2.24 -20.32 -6.57
CA PHE A 100 2.73 -21.17 -5.49
C PHE A 100 3.28 -20.37 -4.31
N LYS A 101 2.90 -19.09 -4.16
CA LYS A 101 3.29 -18.28 -3.01
C LYS A 101 2.19 -18.31 -1.95
N PRO A 102 2.55 -18.33 -0.66
CA PRO A 102 1.58 -18.15 0.40
C PRO A 102 1.04 -16.72 0.40
N LYS A 103 -0.16 -16.51 -0.14
CA LYS A 103 -0.90 -15.24 0.02
C LYS A 103 -1.41 -15.14 1.46
N LEU A 104 -0.81 -14.26 2.24
CA LEU A 104 -1.06 -14.17 3.68
C LEU A 104 -1.67 -12.82 4.06
N GLY A 105 -2.95 -12.85 4.43
CA GLY A 105 -3.70 -11.68 4.88
C GLY A 105 -4.21 -10.80 3.74
N ARG A 106 -4.92 -9.72 4.10
CA ARG A 106 -5.50 -8.75 3.15
C ARG A 106 -4.52 -7.65 2.74
N LEU A 107 -3.58 -7.32 3.62
CA LEU A 107 -2.73 -6.14 3.44
C LEU A 107 -1.49 -6.48 2.61
N GLU A 108 -1.49 -5.99 1.38
CA GLU A 108 -0.33 -6.02 0.49
C GLU A 108 0.51 -4.74 0.63
N HIS A 109 1.64 -4.66 -0.08
CA HIS A 109 2.40 -3.42 -0.16
C HIS A 109 1.61 -2.29 -0.84
N THR A 110 1.93 -1.03 -0.52
CA THR A 110 1.19 0.12 -1.07
C THR A 110 1.44 0.32 -2.56
N PHE A 111 2.63 -0.07 -3.03
CA PHE A 111 3.01 -0.06 -4.44
C PHE A 111 3.23 -1.49 -4.92
N SER A 112 2.85 -1.74 -6.17
CA SER A 112 3.25 -2.96 -6.88
C SER A 112 4.78 -3.02 -7.01
N ASN A 113 5.33 -4.20 -7.30
CA ASN A 113 6.76 -4.35 -7.52
C ASN A 113 7.24 -3.45 -8.66
N ASP A 114 6.50 -3.40 -9.76
CA ASP A 114 6.83 -2.57 -10.94
C ASP A 114 6.82 -1.07 -10.60
N GLN A 115 5.85 -0.65 -9.79
CA GLN A 115 5.76 0.75 -9.33
C GLN A 115 6.91 1.11 -8.40
N ALA A 116 7.33 0.16 -7.56
CA ALA A 116 8.49 0.35 -6.69
C ALA A 116 9.79 0.47 -7.52
N LEU A 117 9.92 -0.32 -8.59
CA LEU A 117 11.05 -0.23 -9.53
C LEU A 117 11.06 1.09 -10.30
N GLN A 118 9.92 1.55 -10.80
CA GLN A 118 9.83 2.87 -11.47
C GLN A 118 10.23 4.00 -10.53
N LEU A 119 9.79 3.92 -9.26
CA LEU A 119 10.17 4.91 -8.25
C LEU A 119 11.67 4.84 -7.94
N HIS A 120 12.24 3.63 -7.89
CA HIS A 120 13.67 3.42 -7.70
C HIS A 120 14.51 4.06 -8.80
N GLU A 121 14.18 3.78 -10.07
CA GLU A 121 14.85 4.33 -11.23
C GLU A 121 14.78 5.87 -11.22
N TYR A 122 13.61 6.43 -10.90
CA TYR A 122 13.44 7.87 -10.77
C TYR A 122 14.31 8.48 -9.66
N VAL A 123 14.46 7.80 -8.52
CA VAL A 123 15.32 8.27 -7.42
C VAL A 123 16.79 8.26 -7.85
N ILE A 124 17.23 7.24 -8.57
CA ILE A 124 18.60 7.16 -9.12
C ILE A 124 18.85 8.28 -10.12
N ASP A 125 17.90 8.52 -11.03
CA ASP A 125 17.99 9.61 -12.00
C ASP A 125 18.15 10.99 -11.33
N LEU A 126 17.49 11.20 -10.20
CA LEU A 126 17.61 12.42 -9.42
C LEU A 126 18.98 12.55 -8.74
N ASP A 127 19.53 11.46 -8.19
CA ASP A 127 20.87 11.48 -7.61
C ASP A 127 21.95 11.73 -8.68
N ASN A 128 21.80 11.12 -9.86
CA ASN A 128 22.66 11.35 -11.02
C ASN A 128 22.64 12.82 -11.49
N ARG A 129 21.51 13.51 -11.30
CA ARG A 129 21.37 14.95 -11.59
C ARG A 129 21.81 15.85 -10.43
N LEU A 130 22.48 15.28 -9.42
CA LEU A 130 22.94 15.98 -8.21
C LEU A 130 21.79 16.62 -7.41
N MET A 131 20.58 16.07 -7.51
CA MET A 131 19.38 16.50 -6.80
C MET A 131 18.85 15.36 -5.90
N PRO A 132 19.61 14.91 -4.90
CA PRO A 132 19.19 13.81 -4.05
C PRO A 132 17.91 14.17 -3.28
N LEU A 133 16.95 13.24 -3.26
CA LEU A 133 15.73 13.43 -2.50
C LEU A 133 16.01 13.33 -1.01
N THR A 134 15.61 14.35 -0.26
CA THR A 134 15.60 14.27 1.19
C THR A 134 14.51 13.32 1.68
N LYS A 135 14.65 12.81 2.89
CA LYS A 135 13.64 11.96 3.54
C LYS A 135 12.25 12.62 3.55
N ALA A 136 12.18 13.93 3.78
CA ALA A 136 10.91 14.65 3.80
C ALA A 136 10.26 14.73 2.41
N GLU A 137 11.06 14.90 1.35
CA GLU A 137 10.58 14.96 -0.02
C GLU A 137 10.11 13.60 -0.53
N SER A 138 10.87 12.53 -0.22
CA SER A 138 10.46 11.16 -0.55
C SER A 138 9.10 10.77 0.06
N LEU A 139 8.79 11.30 1.25
CA LEU A 139 7.49 11.11 1.90
C LEU A 139 6.37 11.97 1.30
N LYS A 140 6.71 13.08 0.62
CA LYS A 140 5.77 14.01 -0.01
C LYS A 140 5.55 13.73 -1.49
N LEU A 141 6.22 12.73 -2.06
CA LEU A 141 6.10 12.37 -3.47
C LEU A 141 4.62 12.22 -3.85
N LYS A 142 4.13 13.17 -4.64
CA LYS A 142 2.79 13.14 -5.24
C LYS A 142 2.83 12.18 -6.42
N LEU A 143 2.81 10.90 -6.12
CA LEU A 143 2.62 9.90 -7.15
C LEU A 143 1.17 10.03 -7.62
N LYS A 144 0.94 10.16 -8.93
CA LYS A 144 -0.41 10.14 -9.52
C LYS A 144 -1.07 8.76 -9.44
N ILE A 145 -0.53 7.88 -8.61
CA ILE A 145 -0.91 6.48 -8.45
C ILE A 145 -1.85 6.38 -7.25
N PRO A 146 -2.94 5.58 -7.33
CA PRO A 146 -3.81 5.33 -6.18
C PRO A 146 -3.00 4.73 -5.03
N HIS A 147 -2.90 5.45 -3.91
CA HIS A 147 -2.16 5.03 -2.73
C HIS A 147 -3.02 5.10 -1.46
N ARG A 148 -2.65 4.32 -0.44
CA ARG A 148 -3.32 4.32 0.89
C ARG A 148 -2.77 5.39 1.85
N PHE A 149 -2.03 6.38 1.36
CA PHE A 149 -1.48 7.42 2.21
C PHE A 149 -2.56 8.35 2.77
N ASN A 150 -2.24 8.99 3.89
CA ASN A 150 -3.14 9.92 4.54
C ASN A 150 -3.33 11.16 3.64
N LYS A 151 -4.53 11.31 3.07
CA LYS A 151 -4.92 12.44 2.21
C LYS A 151 -4.87 13.80 2.93
N GLY A 152 -5.13 13.83 4.24
CA GLY A 152 -5.08 15.06 5.03
C GLY A 152 -3.66 15.58 5.21
N LYS A 153 -2.71 14.70 5.57
CA LYS A 153 -1.30 15.07 5.72
C LYS A 153 -0.55 15.16 4.39
N ARG A 154 -1.10 14.60 3.30
CA ARG A 154 -0.47 14.51 1.97
C ARG A 154 0.98 13.97 2.03
N MET A 155 1.22 13.07 2.98
CA MET A 155 2.53 12.51 3.28
C MET A 155 2.41 11.02 3.59
N ALA A 156 3.38 10.25 3.12
CA ALA A 156 3.58 8.88 3.54
C ALA A 156 4.08 8.83 5.00
N VAL A 157 3.77 7.75 5.70
CA VAL A 157 4.24 7.53 7.09
C VAL A 157 5.69 7.07 7.10
N LYS A 158 6.42 7.37 8.17
CA LYS A 158 7.82 6.97 8.38
C LYS A 158 8.07 5.48 8.15
N ASP A 159 7.13 4.62 8.57
CA ASP A 159 7.17 3.17 8.37
C ASP A 159 7.18 2.77 6.89
N PHE A 160 6.46 3.53 6.04
CA PHE A 160 6.49 3.31 4.60
C PHE A 160 7.92 3.52 4.07
N TYR A 161 8.57 4.62 4.45
CA TYR A 161 9.94 4.92 4.04
C TYR A 161 10.92 3.80 4.42
N TYR A 162 10.90 3.33 5.66
CA TYR A 162 11.80 2.24 6.08
C TYR A 162 11.51 0.92 5.34
N SER A 163 10.23 0.58 5.15
CA SER A 163 9.86 -0.62 4.39
C SER A 163 10.29 -0.53 2.93
N PHE A 164 10.26 0.67 2.36
CA PHE A 164 10.62 0.96 0.98
C PHE A 164 12.13 0.91 0.78
N SER A 165 12.89 1.61 1.63
CA SER A 165 14.35 1.62 1.63
C SER A 165 14.94 0.22 1.90
N LYS A 166 14.32 -0.60 2.75
CA LYS A 166 14.78 -1.99 2.97
C LYS A 166 14.72 -2.87 1.71
N ARG A 167 13.76 -2.60 0.82
CA ARG A 167 13.62 -3.33 -0.45
C ARG A 167 14.53 -2.78 -1.56
N LEU A 168 15.03 -1.56 -1.40
CA LEU A 168 15.81 -0.83 -2.38
C LEU A 168 17.07 -0.27 -1.69
N PRO A 169 18.06 -1.15 -1.41
CA PRO A 169 19.26 -0.79 -0.65
C PRO A 169 20.15 0.24 -1.36
N ASP A 170 20.02 0.37 -2.68
CA ASP A 170 20.88 1.23 -3.51
C ASP A 170 20.58 2.73 -3.37
N ILE A 171 19.49 3.10 -2.68
CA ILE A 171 19.16 4.49 -2.37
C ILE A 171 19.97 4.94 -1.14
N ALA A 172 21.22 5.31 -1.34
CA ALA A 172 22.03 5.95 -0.31
C ALA A 172 21.61 7.42 -0.14
N LEU A 173 21.01 7.76 1.00
CA LEU A 173 20.83 9.17 1.37
C LEU A 173 22.20 9.76 1.72
N ARG A 174 22.68 10.75 0.96
CA ARG A 174 23.85 11.53 1.36
C ARG A 174 23.53 12.27 2.66
N THR A 175 24.30 12.00 3.71
CA THR A 175 24.33 12.84 4.91
C THR A 175 25.22 14.04 4.63
N PRO A 176 24.80 15.27 4.95
CA PRO A 176 25.70 16.42 4.83
C PRO A 176 26.91 16.20 5.74
N GLU A 177 28.11 16.23 5.17
CA GLU A 177 29.35 16.26 5.93
C GLU A 177 29.53 17.67 6.51
N SER A 178 29.93 17.77 7.77
CA SER A 178 30.23 19.06 8.39
C SER A 178 31.45 19.66 7.69
N THR A 179 31.24 20.70 6.90
CA THR A 179 32.36 21.49 6.38
C THR A 179 32.96 22.25 7.57
N SER A 180 34.10 21.77 8.07
CA SER A 180 34.95 22.53 8.99
C SER A 180 35.39 23.81 8.28
N ILE A 181 34.94 24.96 8.77
CA ILE A 181 35.44 26.28 8.41
C ILE A 181 36.66 26.57 9.29
#